data_AF-A0A6C2U5P5-F1
#
_entry.id   AF-A0A6C2U5P5-F1
#
_cell.length_a   1.000
_cell.length_b   1.000
_cell.length_c   1.000
_cell.angle_alpha   90.00
_cell.angle_beta   90.00
_cell.angle_gamma   90.00
#
_symmetry.space_group_name_H-M   'P 1'
#
loop_
_entity.id
_entity.type
_entity.pdbx_description
1 polymer ?
#
loop_
_entity_poly.entity_id
_entity_poly.type
_entity_poly.pdbx_seq_one_letter_code
_entity_poly.pdbx_strand_id
1 'polypeptide(L)'
;MFRLRDDEKAEVVANCDHLQKLKFSPQLPYVFTEHGAIMAASILNSPEAVAMSVFVVRAFVQMRERLTANAEILKRLAEIDTTLLEHDQALRTIWQNLQPLLEPPPDPPKRKIGFDYKGDGK
;
A
#
# COMPACT_ATOMS: atom_id res chain seq x y z
N MET A 1 12.85 -23.08 -7.57
CA MET A 1 14.09 -22.77 -6.83
C MET A 1 14.38 -21.29 -6.95
N PHE A 2 15.07 -20.72 -5.96
CA PHE A 2 15.61 -19.37 -6.03
C PHE A 2 17.00 -19.34 -5.42
N ARG A 3 17.77 -18.29 -5.71
CA ARG A 3 19.12 -18.10 -5.20
C ARG A 3 19.06 -17.22 -3.95
N LEU A 4 19.77 -17.62 -2.89
CA LEU A 4 19.87 -16.81 -1.68
C LEU A 4 20.62 -15.51 -1.94
N ARG A 5 20.31 -14.49 -1.14
CA ARG A 5 21.13 -13.28 -0.99
C ARG A 5 22.28 -13.52 0.01
N ASP A 6 23.24 -12.60 0.03
CA ASP A 6 24.41 -12.71 0.91
C ASP A 6 24.03 -12.68 2.41
N ASP A 7 23.03 -11.88 2.79
CA ASP A 7 22.46 -11.82 4.14
C ASP A 7 21.81 -13.17 4.53
N GLU A 8 20.96 -13.71 3.67
CA GLU A 8 20.26 -14.97 3.91
C GLU A 8 21.23 -16.15 4.01
N LYS A 9 22.27 -16.15 3.18
CA LYS A 9 23.32 -17.16 3.24
C LYS A 9 24.07 -17.11 4.58
N ALA A 10 24.40 -15.92 5.06
CA ALA A 10 25.08 -15.76 6.35
C ALA A 10 24.22 -16.30 7.51
N GLU A 11 22.91 -16.01 7.49
CA GLU A 11 21.96 -16.50 8.47
C GLU A 11 21.84 -18.03 8.46
N VAL A 12 21.68 -18.63 7.27
CA VAL A 12 21.57 -20.09 7.13
C VAL A 12 22.84 -20.79 7.62
N VAL A 13 24.02 -20.26 7.30
CA VAL A 13 25.30 -20.82 7.79
C VAL A 13 25.43 -20.70 9.31
N ALA A 14 24.90 -19.64 9.92
CA ALA A 14 24.89 -19.47 11.37
C ALA A 14 23.95 -20.46 12.07
N ASN A 15 22.80 -20.76 11.46
CA ASN A 15 21.79 -21.67 12.01
C ASN A 15 22.09 -23.16 11.72
N CYS A 16 22.92 -23.46 10.72
CA CYS A 16 23.20 -24.84 10.28
C CYS A 16 24.71 -25.15 10.29
N ASP A 17 25.16 -25.78 11.37
CA ASP A 17 26.59 -26.10 11.60
C ASP A 17 27.23 -26.95 10.49
N HIS A 18 26.44 -27.76 9.78
CA HIS A 18 26.95 -28.58 8.68
C HIS A 18 27.27 -27.78 7.40
N LEU A 19 26.90 -26.49 7.34
CA LEU A 19 27.06 -25.63 6.17
C LEU A 19 28.27 -24.69 6.25
N GLN A 20 29.21 -24.89 7.17
CA GLN A 20 30.41 -24.05 7.32
C GLN A 20 31.23 -23.88 6.02
N LYS A 21 31.23 -24.89 5.14
CA LYS A 21 31.89 -24.81 3.82
C LYS A 21 31.30 -23.73 2.91
N LEU A 22 30.01 -23.40 3.07
CA LEU A 22 29.36 -22.33 2.32
C LEU A 22 29.83 -20.94 2.76
N LYS A 23 30.35 -20.78 3.99
CA LYS A 23 30.80 -19.49 4.55
C LYS A 23 31.83 -18.79 3.66
N PHE A 24 32.80 -19.56 3.15
CA PHE A 24 33.90 -19.05 2.33
C PHE A 24 33.69 -19.26 0.83
N SER A 25 32.57 -19.87 0.44
CA SER A 25 32.25 -20.05 -0.98
C SER A 25 31.89 -18.71 -1.61
N PRO A 26 32.45 -18.34 -2.78
CA PRO A 26 32.01 -17.16 -3.51
C PRO A 26 30.64 -17.34 -4.19
N GLN A 27 30.13 -18.58 -4.23
CA GLN A 27 28.84 -18.90 -4.84
C GLN A 27 27.71 -18.83 -3.80
N LEU A 28 26.54 -18.36 -4.26
CA LEU A 28 25.30 -18.37 -3.49
C LEU A 28 24.51 -19.64 -3.80
N PRO A 29 24.02 -20.36 -2.80
CA PRO A 29 23.30 -21.60 -3.01
C PRO A 29 21.92 -21.32 -3.62
N TYR A 30 21.45 -22.29 -4.41
CA TYR A 30 20.04 -22.36 -4.79
C TYR A 30 19.28 -23.18 -3.77
N VAL A 31 18.11 -22.70 -3.39
CA VAL A 31 17.22 -23.35 -2.44
C VAL A 31 15.89 -23.71 -3.09
N PHE A 32 15.27 -24.76 -2.59
CA PHE A 32 13.98 -25.22 -3.07
C PHE A 32 12.86 -24.26 -2.69
N THR A 33 11.89 -24.14 -3.59
CA THR A 33 10.57 -23.58 -3.28
C THR A 33 9.68 -24.68 -2.70
N GLU A 34 8.46 -24.36 -2.31
CA GLU A 34 7.51 -25.31 -1.72
C GLU A 34 7.34 -26.59 -2.56
N HIS A 35 7.19 -26.46 -3.87
CA HIS A 35 7.11 -27.60 -4.79
C HIS A 35 8.38 -28.46 -4.77
N GLY A 36 9.55 -27.83 -4.65
CA GLY A 36 10.83 -28.51 -4.54
C GLY A 36 10.99 -29.31 -3.25
N ALA A 37 10.51 -28.76 -2.13
CA ALA A 37 10.51 -29.45 -0.85
C ALA A 37 9.60 -30.70 -0.89
N ILE A 38 8.42 -30.59 -1.53
CA ILE A 38 7.49 -31.73 -1.72
C ILE A 38 8.13 -32.82 -2.60
N MET A 39 8.75 -32.43 -3.72
CA MET A 39 9.42 -33.39 -4.61
C MET A 39 10.56 -34.12 -3.89
N ALA A 40 11.38 -33.40 -3.13
CA ALA A 40 12.47 -33.99 -2.35
C ALA A 40 11.93 -34.98 -1.29
N ALA A 41 10.85 -34.63 -0.59
CA ALA A 41 10.24 -35.53 0.38
C ALA A 41 9.67 -36.80 -0.25
N SER A 42 9.08 -36.69 -1.44
CA SER A 42 8.53 -37.82 -2.20
C SER A 42 9.64 -38.80 -2.63
N ILE A 43 10.83 -38.27 -2.96
CA ILE A 43 12.01 -39.08 -3.30
C ILE A 43 12.57 -39.79 -2.07
N LEU A 44 12.68 -39.08 -0.94
CA LEU A 44 13.22 -39.65 0.30
C LEU A 44 12.28 -40.69 0.94
N ASN A 45 10.97 -40.49 0.82
CA ASN A 45 9.91 -41.43 1.25
C ASN A 45 10.04 -41.91 2.72
N SER A 46 10.63 -41.11 3.61
CA SER A 46 10.64 -41.38 5.05
C SER A 46 9.46 -40.70 5.75
N PRO A 47 8.97 -41.23 6.89
CA PRO A 47 7.91 -40.58 7.67
C PRO A 47 8.23 -39.13 8.04
N GLU A 48 9.48 -38.83 8.38
CA GLU A 48 9.95 -37.48 8.71
C GLU A 48 9.92 -36.56 7.50
N ALA A 49 10.36 -37.04 6.33
CA ALA A 49 10.35 -36.26 5.09
C ALA A 49 8.91 -35.93 4.68
N VAL A 50 8.00 -36.90 4.78
CA VAL A 50 6.57 -36.70 4.52
C VAL A 50 6.00 -35.65 5.48
N ALA A 51 6.26 -35.77 6.80
CA ALA A 51 5.78 -34.81 7.79
C ALA A 51 6.30 -33.39 7.52
N MET A 52 7.58 -33.24 7.17
CA MET A 52 8.18 -31.95 6.85
C MET A 52 7.56 -31.32 5.60
N SER A 53 7.26 -32.12 4.56
CA SER A 53 6.64 -31.59 3.34
C SER A 53 5.26 -30.98 3.59
N VAL A 54 4.45 -31.64 4.44
CA VAL A 54 3.14 -31.13 4.86
C VAL A 54 3.29 -29.83 5.64
N PHE A 55 4.28 -29.76 6.55
CA PHE A 55 4.57 -28.55 7.31
C PHE A 55 4.93 -27.38 6.40
N VAL A 56 5.84 -27.59 5.44
CA VAL A 56 6.23 -26.57 4.46
C VAL A 56 5.02 -26.07 3.68
N VAL A 57 4.21 -26.96 3.12
CA VAL A 57 3.00 -26.55 2.38
C VAL A 57 2.06 -25.71 3.23
N ARG A 58 1.79 -26.12 4.49
CA ARG A 58 0.93 -25.37 5.41
C ARG A 58 1.47 -23.97 5.69
N ALA A 59 2.77 -23.83 5.92
CA ALA A 59 3.39 -22.54 6.16
C ALA A 59 3.23 -21.59 4.96
N PHE A 60 3.45 -22.09 3.74
CA PHE A 60 3.31 -21.30 2.52
C PHE A 60 1.84 -20.94 2.20
N VAL A 61 0.89 -21.83 2.46
CA VAL A 61 -0.55 -21.52 2.33
C VAL A 61 -0.92 -20.39 3.29
N GLN A 62 -0.55 -20.49 4.57
CA GLN A 62 -0.85 -19.45 5.56
C GLN A 62 -0.18 -18.11 5.21
N MET A 63 1.05 -18.13 4.71
CA MET A 63 1.74 -16.93 4.23
C MET A 63 0.96 -16.26 3.09
N ARG A 64 0.50 -17.05 2.10
CA ARG A 64 -0.29 -16.53 0.98
C ARG A 64 -1.62 -15.95 1.42
N GLU A 65 -2.34 -16.63 2.31
CA GLU A 65 -3.60 -16.13 2.88
C GLU A 65 -3.43 -14.75 3.53
N ARG A 66 -2.36 -14.57 4.30
CA ARG A 66 -2.04 -13.27 4.92
C ARG A 66 -1.72 -12.18 3.88
N LEU A 67 -0.96 -12.52 2.84
CA LEU A 67 -0.65 -11.58 1.76
C LEU A 67 -1.91 -11.18 0.98
N THR A 68 -2.82 -12.13 0.71
CA THR A 68 -4.08 -11.84 0.01
C THR A 68 -5.04 -11.01 0.85
N ALA A 69 -5.12 -11.27 2.17
CA ALA A 69 -5.94 -10.46 3.07
C ALA A 69 -5.54 -8.97 3.04
N ASN A 70 -4.24 -8.69 2.96
CA ASN A 70 -3.75 -7.31 2.85
C ASN A 70 -4.15 -6.64 1.54
N ALA A 71 -4.17 -7.37 0.42
CA ALA A 71 -4.57 -6.82 -0.87
C ALA A 71 -6.04 -6.38 -0.90
N GLU A 72 -6.94 -7.17 -0.30
CA GLU A 72 -8.35 -6.80 -0.18
C GLU A 72 -8.56 -5.57 0.71
N ILE A 73 -7.82 -5.48 1.82
CA ILE A 73 -7.84 -4.33 2.72
C ILE A 73 -7.38 -3.07 1.98
N LEU A 74 -6.26 -3.13 1.27
CA LEU A 74 -5.72 -2.01 0.50
C LEU A 74 -6.70 -1.56 -0.60
N LYS A 75 -7.37 -2.50 -1.26
CA LYS A 75 -8.41 -2.18 -2.25
C LYS A 75 -9.57 -1.42 -1.61
N ARG A 76 -10.10 -1.89 -0.48
CA ARG A 76 -11.19 -1.20 0.24
C ARG A 76 -10.78 0.19 0.72
N LEU A 77 -9.54 0.37 1.16
CA LEU A 77 -9.02 1.69 1.53
C LEU A 77 -8.99 2.64 0.32
N ALA A 78 -8.54 2.18 -0.85
CA ALA A 78 -8.54 2.99 -2.06
C ALA A 78 -9.97 3.39 -2.51
N GLU A 79 -10.94 2.49 -2.35
CA GLU A 79 -12.37 2.78 -2.61
C GLU A 79 -12.88 3.87 -1.65
N ILE A 80 -12.57 3.78 -0.35
CA ILE A 80 -12.95 4.80 0.65
C ILE A 80 -12.31 6.16 0.31
N ASP A 81 -11.02 6.20 0.01
CA ASP A 81 -10.32 7.44 -0.37
C ASP A 81 -10.99 8.11 -1.58
N THR A 82 -11.41 7.31 -2.57
CA THR A 82 -12.12 7.83 -3.74
C THR A 82 -13.46 8.47 -3.35
N THR A 83 -14.26 7.79 -2.52
CA THR A 83 -15.55 8.35 -2.06
C THR A 83 -15.40 9.62 -1.24
N LEU A 84 -14.35 9.73 -0.43
CA LEU A 84 -14.06 10.93 0.36
C LEU A 84 -13.72 12.12 -0.54
N LEU A 85 -12.96 11.91 -1.61
CA LEU A 85 -12.66 12.94 -2.59
C LEU A 85 -13.91 13.45 -3.32
N GLU A 86 -14.85 12.55 -3.65
CA GLU A 86 -16.14 12.92 -4.25
C GLU A 86 -16.99 13.76 -3.28
N HIS A 87 -17.05 13.37 -2.00
CA HIS A 87 -17.77 14.12 -0.98
C HIS A 87 -17.16 15.52 -0.75
N ASP A 88 -15.83 15.63 -0.73
CA ASP A 88 -15.12 16.90 -0.60
C ASP A 88 -15.41 17.87 -1.75
N GLN A 89 -15.63 17.35 -2.96
CA GLN A 89 -16.07 18.15 -4.10
C GLN A 89 -17.50 18.62 -3.92
N ALA A 90 -18.42 17.71 -3.56
CA ALA A 90 -19.82 18.04 -3.33
C ALA A 90 -20.00 19.09 -2.23
N LEU A 91 -19.28 18.96 -1.11
CA LEU A 91 -19.31 19.92 -0.01
C LEU A 91 -18.79 21.30 -0.43
N ARG A 92 -17.71 21.34 -1.23
CA ARG A 92 -17.21 22.61 -1.80
C ARG A 92 -18.24 23.30 -2.67
N THR A 93 -18.95 22.54 -3.52
CA THR A 93 -20.02 23.08 -4.36
C THR A 93 -21.18 23.62 -3.50
N ILE A 94 -21.61 22.87 -2.48
CA ILE A 94 -22.65 23.33 -1.56
C ILE A 94 -22.23 24.64 -0.87
N TRP A 95 -20.99 24.70 -0.37
CA TRP A 95 -20.46 25.89 0.29
C TRP A 95 -20.43 27.11 -0.65
N GLN A 96 -19.96 26.94 -1.87
CA GLN A 96 -19.94 28.01 -2.88
C GLN A 96 -21.33 28.54 -3.21
N ASN A 97 -22.35 27.68 -3.22
CA ASN A 97 -23.73 28.08 -3.48
C ASN A 97 -24.39 28.76 -2.26
N LEU A 98 -24.02 28.37 -1.04
CA LEU A 98 -24.55 28.96 0.20
C LEU A 98 -23.90 30.30 0.54
N GLN A 99 -22.62 30.48 0.23
CA GLN A 99 -21.87 31.71 0.51
C GLN A 99 -22.61 33.00 0.09
N PRO A 100 -23.11 33.15 -1.16
CA PRO A 100 -23.80 34.36 -1.58
C PRO A 100 -25.16 34.59 -0.90
N LEU A 101 -25.77 33.55 -0.32
CA LEU A 101 -27.02 33.67 0.43
C LEU A 101 -26.82 34.19 1.86
N LEU A 102 -25.59 34.09 2.37
CA LEU A 102 -25.18 34.59 3.67
C LEU A 102 -24.57 36.00 3.59
N GLU A 103 -24.32 36.51 2.38
CA GLU A 103 -23.81 37.86 2.19
C GLU A 103 -24.91 38.89 2.52
N PRO A 104 -24.61 39.90 3.37
CA PRO A 104 -25.55 40.95 3.66
C PRO A 104 -25.92 41.72 2.39
N PRO A 105 -27.17 42.21 2.27
CA PRO A 105 -27.61 42.92 1.07
C PRO A 105 -26.69 44.11 0.79
N PRO A 106 -26.42 44.42 -0.50
CA PRO A 106 -25.51 45.50 -0.87
C PRO A 106 -26.01 46.82 -0.31
N ASP A 107 -25.09 47.60 0.28
CA ASP A 107 -25.38 48.92 0.82
C ASP A 107 -26.06 49.79 -0.27
N PRO A 108 -27.16 50.49 0.07
CA PRO A 108 -27.83 51.34 -0.90
C PRO A 108 -26.84 52.38 -1.46
N PRO A 109 -26.94 52.71 -2.76
CA PRO A 109 -26.00 53.63 -3.39
C PRO A 109 -26.00 54.96 -2.64
N LYS A 110 -24.81 55.33 -2.12
CA LYS A 110 -24.62 56.61 -1.42
C LYS A 110 -25.01 57.74 -2.36
N ARG A 111 -26.09 58.45 -2.05
CA ARG A 111 -26.46 59.69 -2.75
C ARG A 111 -25.24 60.62 -2.70
N LYS A 112 -24.73 61.04 -3.86
CA LYS A 112 -23.76 62.14 -3.91
C LYS A 112 -24.47 63.39 -3.41
N ILE A 113 -24.19 63.79 -2.18
CA ILE A 113 -24.63 65.07 -1.63
C ILE A 113 -23.59 66.10 -2.07
N GLY A 114 -23.94 66.92 -3.05
CA GLY A 114 -23.11 68.01 -3.55
C GLY A 114 -23.77 68.73 -4.72
N PHE A 115 -23.61 70.04 -4.80
CA PHE A 115 -24.09 70.86 -5.91
C PHE A 115 -23.21 70.62 -7.14
N ASP A 116 -23.80 70.16 -8.24
CA ASP A 116 -23.16 70.19 -9.56
C ASP A 116 -23.07 71.65 -10.03
N TYR A 117 -21.95 72.31 -9.74
CA TYR A 117 -21.63 73.58 -10.37
C TYR A 117 -21.17 73.32 -11.80
N LYS A 118 -22.11 73.36 -12.76
CA LYS A 118 -21.76 73.62 -14.16
C LYS A 118 -21.39 75.08 -14.28
N GLY A 119 -20.10 75.37 -14.16
CA GLY A 119 -19.55 76.65 -14.58
C GLY A 119 -19.56 76.72 -16.11
N ASP A 120 -20.58 77.37 -16.68
CA ASP A 120 -20.55 77.75 -18.08
C ASP A 120 -19.46 78.81 -18.28
N GLY A 121 -18.48 78.46 -19.10
CA GLY A 121 -17.40 79.34 -19.51
C GLY A 121 -17.83 80.23 -20.66
N LYS A 122 -17.58 81.54 -20.47
CA LYS A 122 -17.64 82.68 -21.41
C LYS A 122 -19.00 83.23 -21.79
#